data_AF-A0A4R8PYW9-F1
#
_entry.id   AF-A0A4R8PYW9-F1
#
_cell.length_a   1.000
_cell.length_b   1.000
_cell.length_c   1.000
_cell.angle_alpha   90.00
_cell.angle_beta   90.00
_cell.angle_gamma   90.00
#
_symmetry.space_group_name_H-M   'P 1'
#
loop_
_entity.id
_entity.type
_entity.pdbx_description
1 polymer ?
#
loop_
_entity_poly.entity_id
_entity_poly.type
_entity_poly.pdbx_seq_one_letter_code
_entity_poly.pdbx_strand_id
1 'polypeptide(L)'
;MLLSTVFSLATFGLLSSPSTLAAASPTHKGGGPVAPDAQLLFELKMTLGPSVSFGVGPRGNRFSDPITGGSFEGPKLTGLILPVGADWGLLDARGGFTAITYFQFQTNDQANIFVTAYGPAPQGRGLLYMTFETGAENYFWVNDITVVGTTVVDREKALVTIEAWQLAIAD
;
A
#
# COMPACT_ATOMS: atom_id res chain seq x y z
N MET A 1 -52.58 -42.76 -43.61
CA MET A 1 -52.30 -41.89 -42.46
C MET A 1 -50.81 -41.91 -42.19
N LEU A 2 -50.11 -40.80 -42.45
CA LEU A 2 -48.89 -40.38 -41.77
C LEU A 2 -48.50 -39.02 -42.38
N LEU A 3 -48.69 -37.96 -41.58
CA LEU A 3 -48.34 -36.58 -41.91
C LEU A 3 -46.81 -36.45 -41.95
N SER A 4 -46.27 -35.92 -43.04
CA SER A 4 -44.89 -35.43 -43.12
C SER A 4 -44.89 -33.92 -42.87
N THR A 5 -44.51 -33.53 -41.67
CA THR A 5 -44.36 -32.14 -41.20
C THR A 5 -43.11 -31.51 -41.79
N VAL A 6 -43.25 -30.39 -42.50
CA VAL A 6 -42.14 -29.59 -43.01
C VAL A 6 -41.68 -28.66 -41.90
N PHE A 7 -40.45 -28.81 -41.40
CA PHE A 7 -39.82 -27.85 -40.51
C PHE A 7 -39.21 -26.72 -41.34
N SER A 8 -39.76 -25.51 -41.22
CA SER A 8 -39.15 -24.29 -41.75
C SER A 8 -38.15 -23.75 -40.72
N LEU A 9 -36.85 -23.79 -41.03
CA LEU A 9 -35.82 -23.12 -40.24
C LEU A 9 -35.93 -21.61 -40.47
N ALA A 10 -36.43 -20.87 -39.49
CA ALA A 10 -36.33 -19.41 -39.47
C ALA A 10 -34.95 -19.02 -38.94
N THR A 11 -34.06 -18.57 -39.82
CA THR A 11 -32.75 -18.03 -39.47
C THR A 11 -32.95 -16.65 -38.84
N PHE A 12 -32.93 -16.56 -37.50
CA PHE A 12 -32.83 -15.28 -36.81
C PHE A 12 -31.40 -14.74 -36.98
N GLY A 13 -31.23 -13.77 -37.87
CA GLY A 13 -29.99 -13.00 -37.99
C GLY A 13 -29.83 -12.11 -36.76
N LEU A 14 -28.89 -12.45 -35.87
CA LEU A 14 -28.40 -11.53 -34.85
C LEU A 14 -27.58 -10.43 -35.54
N LEU A 15 -28.18 -9.26 -35.70
CA LEU A 15 -27.46 -8.01 -35.97
C LEU A 15 -26.69 -7.64 -34.69
N SER A 16 -25.43 -8.05 -34.60
CA SER A 16 -24.51 -7.52 -33.60
C SER A 16 -24.10 -6.11 -34.01
N SER A 17 -24.71 -5.09 -33.42
CA SER A 17 -24.21 -3.72 -33.52
C SER A 17 -22.85 -3.66 -32.83
N PRO A 18 -21.76 -3.23 -33.51
CA PRO A 18 -20.51 -2.99 -32.82
C PRO A 18 -20.71 -1.75 -31.95
N SER A 19 -20.76 -1.95 -30.63
CA SER A 19 -20.59 -0.86 -29.68
C SER A 19 -19.17 -0.32 -29.90
N THR A 20 -19.06 0.80 -30.61
CA THR A 20 -17.82 1.56 -30.65
C THR A 20 -17.54 2.03 -29.23
N LEU A 21 -16.60 1.37 -28.56
CA LEU A 21 -15.97 1.93 -27.36
C LEU A 21 -15.39 3.29 -27.76
N ALA A 22 -16.10 4.35 -27.39
CA ALA A 22 -15.53 5.68 -27.44
C ALA A 22 -14.31 5.65 -26.51
N ALA A 23 -13.12 5.70 -27.10
CA ALA A 23 -11.89 5.83 -26.33
C ALA A 23 -11.98 7.16 -25.57
N ALA A 24 -12.21 7.09 -24.25
CA ALA A 24 -12.07 8.25 -23.39
C ALA A 24 -10.63 8.75 -23.55
N SER A 25 -10.47 9.91 -24.17
CA SER A 25 -9.17 10.56 -24.27
C SER A 25 -8.85 11.16 -22.90
N PRO A 26 -7.77 10.76 -22.21
CA PRO A 26 -7.38 11.41 -20.98
C PRO A 26 -6.80 12.77 -21.36
N THR A 27 -7.62 13.82 -21.35
CA THR A 27 -7.16 15.17 -21.66
C THR A 27 -6.73 15.88 -20.38
N HIS A 28 -5.53 15.54 -19.89
CA HIS A 28 -4.76 16.57 -19.20
C HIS A 28 -4.44 17.66 -20.22
N LYS A 29 -4.46 18.93 -19.80
CA LYS A 29 -4.36 20.12 -20.67
C LYS A 29 -3.12 20.14 -21.59
N GLY A 30 -2.11 19.31 -21.29
CA GLY A 30 -0.86 19.14 -22.06
C GLY A 30 -0.69 17.83 -22.83
N GLY A 31 -1.68 16.91 -22.86
CA GLY A 31 -1.61 15.67 -23.64
C GLY A 31 -0.57 14.62 -23.19
N GLY A 32 0.02 14.78 -22.01
CA GLY A 32 0.96 13.84 -21.39
C GLY A 32 0.36 13.11 -20.18
N PRO A 33 1.11 12.16 -19.57
CA PRO A 33 0.68 11.48 -18.35
C PRO A 33 0.44 12.48 -17.21
N VAL A 34 -0.61 12.24 -16.42
CA VAL A 34 -0.89 13.00 -15.21
C VAL A 34 0.01 12.49 -14.09
N ALA A 35 0.89 13.34 -13.58
CA ALA A 35 1.65 13.04 -12.38
C ALA A 35 0.73 13.20 -11.15
N PRO A 36 0.79 12.32 -10.15
CA PRO A 36 0.07 12.52 -8.90
C PRO A 36 0.70 13.66 -8.10
N ASP A 37 -0.14 14.41 -7.40
CA ASP A 37 0.31 15.32 -6.35
C ASP A 37 0.66 14.53 -5.09
N ALA A 38 1.66 15.00 -4.34
CA ALA A 38 2.09 14.40 -3.09
C ALA A 38 1.95 15.41 -1.93
N GLN A 39 1.14 15.07 -0.94
CA GLN A 39 0.92 15.89 0.26
C GLN A 39 1.40 15.13 1.50
N LEU A 40 2.15 15.80 2.38
CA LEU A 40 2.59 15.18 3.63
C LEU A 40 1.37 14.77 4.46
N LEU A 41 1.30 13.48 4.80
CA LEU A 41 0.26 12.91 5.64
C LEU A 41 0.69 12.91 7.11
N PHE A 42 1.89 12.41 7.39
CA PHE A 42 2.57 12.43 8.68
C PHE A 42 4.06 12.09 8.54
N GLU A 43 4.85 12.43 9.55
CA GLU A 43 6.14 11.81 9.86
C GLU A 43 5.93 10.81 11.01
N LEU A 44 6.53 9.62 10.93
CA LEU A 44 6.59 8.69 12.05
C LEU A 44 8.04 8.42 12.48
N LYS A 45 8.18 8.07 13.76
CA LYS A 45 9.39 7.52 14.37
C LYS A 45 8.99 6.25 15.11
N MET A 46 9.46 5.10 14.64
CA MET A 46 9.21 3.81 15.29
C MET A 46 10.50 3.24 15.87
N THR A 47 10.38 2.57 17.01
CA THR A 47 11.47 1.83 17.65
C THR A 47 11.33 0.35 17.40
N LEU A 48 12.46 -0.32 17.16
CA LEU A 48 12.55 -1.75 16.94
C LEU A 48 13.17 -2.46 18.14
N GLY A 49 12.73 -3.68 18.40
CA GLY A 49 13.31 -4.60 19.35
C GLY A 49 14.46 -5.41 18.73
N PRO A 50 15.05 -6.34 19.50
CA PRO A 50 16.09 -7.22 19.00
C PRO A 50 15.61 -8.05 17.79
N SER A 51 16.42 -8.05 16.74
CA SER A 51 16.13 -8.80 15.52
C SER A 51 16.15 -10.31 15.77
N VAL A 52 15.13 -11.01 15.30
CA VAL A 52 15.08 -12.47 15.25
C VAL A 52 15.43 -12.91 13.83
N SER A 53 16.60 -13.53 13.67
CA SER A 53 17.01 -14.09 12.37
C SER A 53 16.44 -15.50 12.18
N PHE A 54 15.93 -15.74 10.98
CA PHE A 54 15.48 -17.05 10.53
C PHE A 54 16.61 -17.81 9.81
N GLY A 55 17.74 -17.15 9.57
CA GLY A 55 18.81 -17.62 8.69
C GLY A 55 18.49 -17.44 7.19
N VAL A 56 19.37 -18.00 6.36
CA VAL A 56 19.24 -17.95 4.90
C VAL A 56 18.13 -18.88 4.44
N GLY A 57 17.08 -18.31 3.87
CA GLY A 57 15.99 -19.04 3.22
C GLY A 57 16.02 -18.96 1.69
N PRO A 58 15.00 -19.51 1.00
CA PRO A 58 14.96 -19.58 -0.47
C PRO A 58 15.04 -18.24 -1.21
N ARG A 59 14.75 -17.12 -0.52
CA ARG A 59 14.74 -15.77 -1.09
C ARG A 59 15.84 -14.86 -0.52
N GLY A 60 16.72 -15.38 0.36
CA GLY A 60 17.69 -14.59 1.12
C GLY A 60 17.52 -14.73 2.62
N ASN A 61 18.24 -13.91 3.39
CA ASN A 61 18.18 -13.91 4.85
C ASN A 61 16.91 -13.20 5.34
N ARG A 62 16.15 -13.86 6.21
CA ARG A 62 14.87 -13.36 6.74
C ARG A 62 15.05 -12.92 8.19
N PHE A 63 14.44 -11.79 8.52
CA PHE A 63 14.42 -11.22 9.87
C PHE A 63 12.98 -10.99 10.31
N SER A 64 12.78 -10.95 11.63
CA SER A 64 11.62 -10.34 12.27
C SER A 64 12.17 -9.32 13.26
N ASP A 65 11.91 -8.04 13.01
CA ASP A 65 12.30 -6.93 13.86
C ASP A 65 11.06 -6.42 14.60
N PRO A 66 10.85 -6.81 15.88
CA PRO A 66 9.63 -6.47 16.61
C PRO A 66 9.47 -4.96 16.75
N ILE A 67 8.25 -4.44 16.59
CA ILE A 67 8.00 -3.02 16.83
C ILE A 67 7.67 -2.82 18.30
N THR A 68 8.44 -1.96 18.96
CA THR A 68 8.33 -1.70 20.41
C THR A 68 7.57 -0.43 20.73
N GLY A 69 7.25 0.37 19.72
CA GLY A 69 6.42 1.56 19.84
C GLY A 69 6.89 2.68 18.92
N GLY A 70 6.47 3.90 19.24
CA GLY A 70 6.80 5.08 18.47
C GLY A 70 5.68 6.11 18.46
N SER A 71 5.82 7.11 17.60
CA SER A 71 4.81 8.15 17.39
C SER A 71 4.73 8.52 15.92
N PHE A 72 3.60 9.12 15.54
CA PHE A 72 3.42 9.76 14.24
C PHE A 72 2.71 11.10 14.42
N GLU A 73 3.10 12.07 13.59
CA GLU A 73 2.58 13.43 13.66
C GLU A 73 2.43 14.01 12.26
N GLY A 74 1.27 14.60 12.01
CA GLY A 74 0.93 15.19 10.73
C GLY A 74 -0.35 16.03 10.81
N PRO A 75 -0.65 16.79 9.76
CA PRO A 75 -1.77 17.75 9.77
C PRO A 75 -3.15 17.09 9.90
N LYS A 76 -3.29 15.82 9.47
CA LYS A 76 -4.56 15.08 9.48
C LYS A 76 -4.55 13.85 10.39
N LEU A 77 -3.36 13.36 10.78
CA LEU A 77 -3.20 12.11 11.49
C LEU A 77 -2.07 12.25 12.53
N THR A 78 -2.38 12.04 13.80
CA THR A 78 -1.40 12.09 14.90
C THR A 78 -1.73 11.08 15.99
N GLY A 79 -0.70 10.49 16.59
CA GLY A 79 -0.86 9.46 17.60
C GLY A 79 0.41 8.66 17.91
N LEU A 80 0.20 7.46 18.41
CA LEU A 80 1.22 6.52 18.87
C LEU A 80 1.23 5.25 18.03
N ILE A 81 2.41 4.67 17.90
CA ILE A 81 2.59 3.31 17.38
C ILE A 81 2.52 2.36 18.57
N LEU A 82 1.58 1.43 18.55
CA LEU A 82 1.46 0.43 19.61
C LEU A 82 2.56 -0.64 19.48
N PRO A 83 2.99 -1.27 20.59
CA PRO A 83 3.99 -2.34 20.60
C PRO A 83 3.42 -3.66 20.08
N VAL A 84 2.88 -3.63 18.86
CA VAL A 84 2.24 -4.76 18.17
C VAL A 84 2.70 -4.73 16.72
N GLY A 85 3.20 -5.88 16.26
CA GLY A 85 3.70 -6.05 14.90
C GLY A 85 5.22 -6.15 14.82
N ALA A 86 5.72 -6.20 13.59
CA ALA A 86 7.13 -6.31 13.27
C ALA A 86 7.41 -5.90 11.82
N ASP A 87 8.69 -5.70 11.50
CA ASP A 87 9.19 -5.79 10.12
C ASP A 87 9.71 -7.20 9.86
N TRP A 88 9.09 -7.89 8.90
CA TRP A 88 9.55 -9.19 8.42
C TRP A 88 10.54 -9.00 7.26
N GLY A 89 11.62 -8.26 7.49
CA GLY A 89 12.59 -7.87 6.46
C GLY A 89 13.22 -9.03 5.68
N LEU A 90 13.55 -8.78 4.41
CA LEU A 90 14.28 -9.72 3.54
C LEU A 90 15.57 -9.07 3.03
N LEU A 91 16.72 -9.68 3.29
CA LEU A 91 18.00 -9.32 2.68
C LEU A 91 18.38 -10.34 1.60
N ASP A 92 18.42 -9.89 0.35
CA ASP A 92 18.77 -10.75 -0.78
C ASP A 92 20.28 -11.01 -0.88
N ALA A 93 20.67 -11.93 -1.76
CA ALA A 93 22.08 -12.31 -1.98
C ALA A 93 22.94 -11.19 -2.60
N ARG A 94 22.32 -10.10 -3.09
CA ARG A 94 22.99 -8.91 -3.64
C ARG A 94 23.04 -7.76 -2.63
N GLY A 95 22.60 -7.97 -1.40
CA GLY A 95 22.57 -6.95 -0.35
C GLY A 95 21.39 -5.98 -0.42
N GLY A 96 20.39 -6.28 -1.26
CA GLY A 96 19.13 -5.53 -1.32
C GLY A 96 18.22 -5.91 -0.16
N PHE A 97 17.77 -4.91 0.61
CA PHE A 97 16.79 -5.11 1.68
C PHE A 97 15.39 -4.73 1.21
N THR A 98 14.39 -5.55 1.54
CA THR A 98 12.97 -5.27 1.33
C THR A 98 12.26 -5.31 2.68
N ALA A 99 11.61 -4.20 3.03
CA ALA A 99 10.77 -4.08 4.22
C ALA A 99 9.40 -4.73 3.96
N ILE A 100 8.90 -5.46 4.96
CA ILE A 100 7.58 -6.11 4.95
C ILE A 100 6.99 -5.96 6.35
N THR A 101 6.38 -4.82 6.60
CA THR A 101 6.02 -4.38 7.94
C THR A 101 4.51 -4.41 8.13
N TYR A 102 4.07 -4.96 9.26
CA TYR A 102 2.69 -4.92 9.74
C TYR A 102 2.69 -4.39 11.16
N PHE A 103 1.92 -3.34 11.44
CA PHE A 103 1.95 -2.63 12.72
C PHE A 103 0.67 -1.87 12.97
N GLN A 104 0.57 -1.28 14.16
CA GLN A 104 -0.67 -0.70 14.67
C GLN A 104 -0.47 0.75 15.09
N PHE A 105 -1.28 1.64 14.53
CA PHE A 105 -1.45 3.00 15.02
C PHE A 105 -2.61 3.07 16.02
N GLN A 106 -2.48 3.99 16.97
CA GLN A 106 -3.56 4.51 17.79
C GLN A 106 -3.50 6.03 17.74
N THR A 107 -4.56 6.67 17.25
CA THR A 107 -4.65 8.13 17.21
C THR A 107 -4.84 8.70 18.62
N ASN A 108 -4.56 10.00 18.79
CA ASN A 108 -4.72 10.66 20.10
C ASN A 108 -6.16 10.57 20.65
N ASP A 109 -7.15 10.54 19.76
CA ASP A 109 -8.59 10.33 20.06
C ASP A 109 -9.02 8.85 20.01
N GLN A 110 -8.07 7.92 20.13
CA GLN A 110 -8.27 6.48 20.40
C GLN A 110 -8.79 5.63 19.23
N ALA A 111 -8.71 6.10 17.99
CA ALA A 111 -8.97 5.25 16.82
C ALA A 111 -7.78 4.31 16.56
N ASN A 112 -8.08 3.03 16.36
CA ASN A 112 -7.09 2.01 16.02
C ASN A 112 -7.04 1.83 14.50
N ILE A 113 -5.84 1.89 13.93
CA ILE A 113 -5.60 1.76 12.49
C ILE A 113 -4.51 0.71 12.27
N PHE A 114 -4.85 -0.36 11.54
CA PHE A 114 -3.86 -1.34 11.08
C PHE A 114 -3.06 -0.74 9.92
N VAL A 115 -1.74 -0.89 9.95
CA VAL A 115 -0.84 -0.29 8.96
C VAL A 115 0.04 -1.36 8.36
N THR A 116 0.17 -1.33 7.03
CA THR A 116 1.20 -2.09 6.32
C THR A 116 2.17 -1.14 5.63
N ALA A 117 3.44 -1.53 5.57
CA ALA A 117 4.45 -0.85 4.78
C ALA A 117 5.30 -1.87 4.04
N TYR A 118 5.45 -1.69 2.72
CA TYR A 118 6.13 -2.64 1.86
C TYR A 118 7.00 -1.92 0.84
N GLY A 119 8.25 -2.32 0.69
CA GLY A 119 9.07 -1.80 -0.40
C GLY A 119 10.57 -2.02 -0.22
N PRO A 120 11.36 -1.73 -1.26
CA PRO A 120 12.81 -1.77 -1.18
C PRO A 120 13.33 -0.66 -0.26
N ALA A 121 14.24 -1.02 0.65
CA ALA A 121 14.98 -0.09 1.49
C ALA A 121 16.49 -0.40 1.48
N PRO A 122 17.14 -0.35 0.29
CA PRO A 122 18.58 -0.59 0.18
C PRO A 122 19.36 0.36 1.10
N GLN A 123 20.32 -0.19 1.83
CA GLN A 123 21.15 0.58 2.77
C GLN A 123 20.33 1.34 3.83
N GLY A 124 19.10 0.87 4.14
CA GLY A 124 18.23 1.52 5.12
C GLY A 124 17.54 2.79 4.60
N ARG A 125 17.54 3.03 3.29
CA ARG A 125 16.82 4.14 2.64
C ARG A 125 15.91 3.60 1.57
N GLY A 126 14.64 4.00 1.56
CA GLY A 126 13.66 3.36 0.69
C GLY A 126 12.43 4.19 0.38
N LEU A 127 11.67 3.70 -0.59
CA LEU A 127 10.31 4.13 -0.90
C LEU A 127 9.38 2.95 -0.61
N LEU A 128 8.45 3.15 0.29
CA LEU A 128 7.52 2.13 0.79
C LEU A 128 6.11 2.48 0.33
N TYR A 129 5.38 1.50 -0.18
CA TYR A 129 3.93 1.59 -0.31
C TYR A 129 3.31 1.32 1.06
N MET A 130 2.39 2.18 1.49
CA MET A 130 1.73 2.06 2.78
C MET A 130 0.21 1.94 2.62
N THR A 131 -0.41 1.09 3.43
CA THR A 131 -1.87 0.95 3.50
C THR A 131 -2.36 1.08 4.93
N PHE A 132 -3.63 1.48 5.07
CA PHE A 132 -4.28 1.71 6.35
C PHE A 132 -5.63 1.02 6.34
N GLU A 133 -6.01 0.41 7.47
CA GLU A 133 -7.33 -0.19 7.64
C GLU A 133 -7.91 0.18 9.00
N THR A 134 -9.14 0.69 9.03
CA THR A 134 -9.86 1.00 10.26
C THR A 134 -11.38 1.00 10.08
N GLY A 135 -12.09 0.63 11.15
CA GLY A 135 -13.54 0.78 11.27
C GLY A 135 -13.98 2.09 11.95
N ALA A 136 -13.05 2.97 12.34
CA ALA A 136 -13.37 4.22 13.01
C ALA A 136 -13.99 5.24 12.04
N GLU A 137 -15.20 5.71 12.32
CA GLU A 137 -15.99 6.56 11.40
C GLU A 137 -15.26 7.86 11.01
N ASN A 138 -14.63 8.53 11.99
CA ASN A 138 -13.86 9.76 11.78
C ASN A 138 -12.56 9.55 10.98
N TYR A 139 -12.07 8.32 10.88
CA TYR A 139 -10.87 7.97 10.12
C TYR A 139 -11.15 7.06 8.93
N PHE A 140 -12.41 6.77 8.61
CA PHE A 140 -12.75 5.79 7.58
C PHE A 140 -12.19 6.16 6.19
N TRP A 141 -11.92 7.45 5.96
CA TRP A 141 -11.26 7.97 4.77
C TRP A 141 -9.87 7.38 4.51
N VAL A 142 -9.14 6.90 5.54
CA VAL A 142 -7.80 6.32 5.36
C VAL A 142 -7.83 4.99 4.61
N ASN A 143 -8.99 4.33 4.55
CA ASN A 143 -9.14 3.08 3.80
C ASN A 143 -9.02 3.29 2.28
N ASP A 144 -9.27 4.51 1.79
CA ASP A 144 -9.41 4.83 0.36
C ASP A 144 -8.29 5.74 -0.20
N ILE A 145 -7.19 5.90 0.54
CA ILE A 145 -6.04 6.73 0.11
C ILE A 145 -4.87 5.89 -0.40
N THR A 146 -4.07 6.48 -1.30
CA THR A 146 -2.78 5.91 -1.72
C THR A 146 -1.64 6.64 -1.01
N VAL A 147 -0.71 5.90 -0.39
CA VAL A 147 0.38 6.50 0.38
C VAL A 147 1.72 5.89 0.02
N VAL A 148 2.73 6.77 -0.13
CA VAL A 148 4.13 6.40 -0.28
C VAL A 148 4.94 6.98 0.88
N GLY A 149 5.71 6.14 1.56
CA GLY A 149 6.63 6.53 2.63
C GLY A 149 8.06 6.62 2.14
N THR A 150 8.78 7.69 2.46
CA THR A 150 10.25 7.71 2.35
C THR A 150 10.84 7.31 3.69
N THR A 151 11.73 6.31 3.72
CA THR A 151 12.25 5.75 4.97
C THR A 151 13.74 5.98 5.16
N VAL A 152 14.15 6.20 6.41
CA VAL A 152 15.54 6.17 6.87
C VAL A 152 15.62 5.31 8.14
N VAL A 153 16.57 4.37 8.16
CA VAL A 153 16.81 3.45 9.29
C VAL A 153 18.13 3.80 9.98
N ASP A 154 18.07 4.12 11.28
CA ASP A 154 19.21 4.21 12.19
C ASP A 154 19.34 2.89 12.96
N ARG A 155 20.25 2.03 12.50
CA ARG A 155 20.45 0.67 13.06
C ARG A 155 21.08 0.70 14.45
N GLU A 156 21.88 1.72 14.77
CA GLU A 156 22.53 1.84 16.08
C GLU A 156 21.49 2.19 17.15
N LYS A 157 20.52 3.04 16.80
CA LYS A 157 19.42 3.44 17.69
C LYS A 157 18.19 2.55 17.59
N ALA A 158 18.20 1.54 16.72
CA ALA A 158 17.02 0.73 16.39
C ALA A 158 15.79 1.60 16.07
N LEU A 159 15.99 2.67 15.30
CA LEU A 159 14.99 3.69 15.00
C LEU A 159 14.73 3.73 13.49
N VAL A 160 13.45 3.76 13.10
CA VAL A 160 13.04 4.00 11.72
C VAL A 160 12.22 5.26 11.66
N THR A 161 12.59 6.16 10.75
CA THR A 161 11.80 7.34 10.40
C THR A 161 11.12 7.10 9.06
N ILE A 162 9.85 7.47 8.93
CA ILE A 162 9.14 7.49 7.65
C ILE A 162 8.39 8.82 7.50
N GLU A 163 8.65 9.53 6.40
CA GLU A 163 7.79 10.61 5.94
C GLU A 163 6.77 10.03 4.95
N ALA A 164 5.49 10.01 5.34
CA ALA A 164 4.41 9.44 4.54
C ALA A 164 3.68 10.52 3.73
N TRP A 165 3.53 10.28 2.44
CA TRP A 165 2.94 11.20 1.47
C TRP A 165 1.67 10.59 0.87
N GLN A 166 0.53 11.26 1.07
CA GLN A 166 -0.70 10.92 0.38
C GLN A 166 -0.59 11.35 -1.08
N LEU A 167 -0.84 10.42 -1.99
CA LEU A 167 -0.92 10.67 -3.42
C LEU A 167 -2.36 10.96 -3.84
N ALA A 168 -2.54 11.97 -4.70
CA ALA A 168 -3.83 12.32 -5.30
C ALA A 168 -3.67 12.59 -6.80
N ILE A 169 -4.74 12.44 -7.57
CA ILE A 169 -4.76 12.88 -8.97
C ILE A 169 -4.76 14.41 -8.95
N ALA A 170 -3.83 15.03 -9.67
CA ALA A 170 -3.80 16.48 -9.84
C ALA A 170 -5.01 16.94 -10.67
N ASP A 171 -5.71 17.98 -10.20
CA ASP A 171 -6.87 18.60 -10.88
C ASP A 171 -6.49 19.32 -12.20
#